data_AF-A0A5J4QRU0-F1
#
_entry.id   AF-A0A5J4QRU0-F1
#
_cell.length_a   1.000
_cell.length_b   1.000
_cell.length_c   1.000
_cell.angle_alpha   90.00
_cell.angle_beta   90.00
_cell.angle_gamma   90.00
#
_symmetry.space_group_name_H-M   'P 1'
#
loop_
_entity.id
_entity.type
_entity.pdbx_description
1 polymer ?
#
loop_
_entity_poly.entity_id
_entity_poly.type
_entity_poly.pdbx_seq_one_letter_code
_entity_poly.pdbx_strand_id
1 'polypeptide(L)' 'MEFESILLPGIDARRPVVIAGPCSAETEEQVMSTAKELAGKGVKILRAGIWKPRTKPGGFEGV' A
#
# COMPACT_ATOMS: atom_id res chain seq x y z
N MET A 1 -24.26 -10.11 12.32
CA MET A 1 -22.99 -10.29 11.58
C MET A 1 -21.91 -10.52 12.61
N GLU A 2 -21.25 -11.66 12.56
CA GLU A 2 -20.06 -11.90 13.38
C GLU A 2 -18.86 -11.36 12.60
N PHE A 3 -17.99 -10.62 13.30
CA PHE A 3 -16.78 -10.05 12.73
C PHE A 3 -15.58 -10.82 13.29
N GLU A 4 -14.77 -11.36 12.40
CA GLU A 4 -13.51 -12.01 12.76
C GLU A 4 -12.36 -11.01 12.67
N SER A 5 -11.34 -11.22 13.51
CA SER A 5 -10.15 -10.38 13.50
C SER A 5 -9.25 -10.74 12.31
N ILE A 6 -8.89 -9.73 11.51
CA ILE A 6 -7.94 -9.88 10.39
C ILE A 6 -6.47 -9.79 10.85
N LEU A 7 -6.13 -10.33 12.03
CA LEU A 7 -4.76 -10.28 12.53
C LEU A 7 -3.81 -10.98 11.54
N LEU A 8 -3.05 -10.17 10.82
CA LEU A 8 -2.10 -10.66 9.83
C LEU A 8 -0.82 -11.16 10.52
N PRO A 9 -0.19 -12.23 10.01
CA PRO A 9 1.08 -12.71 10.53
C PRO A 9 2.13 -11.60 10.58
N GLY A 10 2.83 -11.48 11.72
CA GLY A 10 3.89 -10.49 11.91
C GLY A 10 3.43 -9.07 12.23
N ILE A 11 2.12 -8.84 12.46
CA ILE A 11 1.57 -7.58 12.96
C ILE A 11 1.34 -7.67 14.47
N ASP A 12 1.88 -6.72 15.25
CA ASP A 12 1.60 -6.62 16.69
C ASP A 12 0.23 -5.96 16.91
N ALA A 13 -0.72 -6.72 17.46
CA ALA A 13 -2.07 -6.27 17.77
C ALA A 13 -2.14 -5.07 18.74
N ARG A 14 -1.07 -4.81 19.50
CA ARG A 14 -1.00 -3.71 20.49
C ARG A 14 -0.56 -2.39 19.88
N ARG A 15 -0.11 -2.38 18.62
CA ARG A 15 0.35 -1.17 17.92
C ARG A 15 -0.61 -0.84 16.77
N PRO A 16 -0.79 0.46 16.43
CA PRO A 16 -1.54 0.83 15.25
C PRO A 16 -0.97 0.17 13.99
N VAL A 17 -1.84 -0.40 13.17
CA VAL A 17 -1.45 -0.95 11.87
C VAL A 17 -1.19 0.21 10.91
N VAL A 18 0.01 0.26 10.35
CA VAL A 18 0.37 1.24 9.31
C VAL A 18 0.30 0.57 7.94
N ILE A 19 -0.54 1.13 7.07
CA ILE A 19 -0.61 0.78 5.65
C ILE A 19 -0.07 1.99 4.88
N ALA A 20 1.10 1.83 4.25
CA ALA A 20 1.79 2.93 3.58
C ALA A 20 2.28 2.50 2.21
N GLY A 21 2.56 3.48 1.35
CA GLY A 21 3.05 3.24 -0.01
C GLY A 21 2.62 4.38 -0.94
N PRO A 22 3.02 4.30 -2.22
CA PRO A 22 2.75 5.36 -3.16
C PRO A 22 1.24 5.54 -3.42
N CYS A 23 0.88 6.70 -3.96
CA CYS A 23 -0.49 6.94 -4.39
C CYS A 23 -0.89 5.94 -5.50
N SER A 24 -0.02 5.80 -6.50
CA SER A 24 -0.16 4.93 -7.68
C SER A 24 1.04 4.01 -7.82
N ALA A 25 0.87 2.85 -8.46
CA ALA A 25 1.98 2.05 -8.95
C ALA A 25 2.38 2.61 -10.34
N GLU A 26 3.46 3.38 -10.40
CA GLU A 26 3.85 4.06 -11.65
C GLU A 26 4.93 3.29 -12.42
N THR A 27 5.91 2.74 -11.71
CA THR A 27 6.95 1.86 -12.28
C THR A 27 7.34 0.77 -11.29
N GLU A 28 7.88 -0.34 -11.78
CA GLU A 28 8.39 -1.43 -10.92
C GLU A 28 9.46 -0.92 -9.95
N GLU A 29 10.44 -0.15 -10.46
CA GLU A 29 11.52 0.42 -9.65
C GLU A 29 10.99 1.28 -8.50
N GLN A 30 10.04 2.17 -8.80
CA GLN A 30 9.41 3.05 -7.82
C GLN A 30 8.69 2.23 -6.73
N VAL A 31 7.91 1.21 -7.12
CA VAL A 31 7.18 0.35 -6.17
C VAL A 31 8.15 -0.43 -5.30
N MET A 32 9.17 -1.04 -5.90
CA MET A 32 10.13 -1.88 -5.19
C MET A 32 11.04 -1.07 -4.26
N SER A 33 11.44 0.15 -4.64
CA SER A 33 12.21 1.04 -3.76
C SER A 33 11.40 1.43 -2.53
N THR A 34 10.16 1.91 -2.73
CA THR A 34 9.26 2.28 -1.64
C THR A 34 8.99 1.10 -0.70
N ALA A 35 8.77 -0.09 -1.25
CA ALA A 35 8.53 -1.30 -0.46
C ALA A 35 9.72 -1.64 0.45
N LYS A 36 10.95 -1.60 -0.08
CA LYS A 36 12.18 -1.89 0.67
C LYS A 36 12.40 -0.88 1.79
N GLU A 37 12.22 0.40 1.53
CA GLU A 37 12.36 1.46 2.54
C GLU A 37 11.32 1.33 3.66
N LEU A 38 10.06 1.06 3.31
CA LEU A 38 8.98 0.88 4.29
C LEU A 38 9.20 -0.37 5.14
N ALA A 39 9.63 -1.47 4.54
CA ALA A 39 9.98 -2.69 5.25
C ALA A 39 11.12 -2.47 6.25
N GLY A 40 12.15 -1.70 5.87
CA GLY A 40 13.24 -1.30 6.76
C GLY A 40 12.79 -0.45 7.96
N LYS A 41 11.66 0.25 7.84
CA LYS A 41 11.02 1.02 8.92
C LYS A 41 9.99 0.21 9.73
N GLY A 42 9.86 -1.09 9.46
CA GLY A 42 8.93 -1.97 10.16
C GLY A 42 7.49 -1.94 9.65
N VAL A 43 7.20 -1.23 8.55
CA VAL A 43 5.89 -1.29 7.89
C VAL A 43 5.77 -2.62 7.15
N LYS A 44 4.67 -3.33 7.39
CA LYS A 44 4.45 -4.69 6.89
C LYS A 44 3.39 -4.79 5.79
N ILE A 45 2.67 -3.70 5.52
CA ILE A 45 1.61 -3.64 4.51
C ILE A 45 1.89 -2.49 3.56
N LEU A 46 2.14 -2.84 2.29
CA LEU A 46 2.33 -1.89 1.21
C LEU A 46 0.98 -1.63 0.51
N ARG A 47 0.66 -0.36 0.26
CA ARG A 47 -0.43 0.03 -0.64
C ARG A 47 0.10 0.68 -1.92
N ALA A 48 -0.53 0.40 -3.05
CA ALA A 48 -0.31 1.11 -4.31
C ALA A 48 -1.58 1.05 -5.17
N GLY A 49 -1.97 2.16 -5.79
CA GLY A 49 -3.13 2.16 -6.69
C GLY A 49 -2.74 1.73 -8.10
N ILE A 50 -3.28 0.61 -8.59
CA ILE A 50 -3.06 0.15 -9.97
C ILE A 50 -3.89 0.97 -10.96
N TRP A 51 -5.13 1.31 -10.59
CA TRP A 51 -6.03 2.12 -11.42
C TRP A 51 -6.50 3.37 -10.67
N LYS A 52 -6.60 4.50 -11.39
CA LYS A 52 -6.99 5.81 -10.89
C LYS A 52 -8.08 6.41 -11.77
N PRO A 53 -9.35 6.44 -11.33
CA PRO A 53 -10.40 7.15 -12.05
C PRO A 53 -10.06 8.64 -12.05
N ARG A 54 -9.76 9.20 -13.23
CA ARG A 54 -9.42 10.61 -13.37
C ARG A 54 -10.66 11.41 -13.74
N THR A 55 -10.88 12.50 -13.02
CA THR A 55 -11.94 13.46 -13.34
C THR A 55 -11.68 14.16 -14.67
N LYS A 56 -10.40 14.43 -15.00
CA LYS A 56 -9.97 15.02 -16.27
C LYS A 56 -9.32 13.95 -17.17
N PRO A 57 -9.77 13.80 -18.42
CA PRO A 57 -9.14 12.91 -19.39
C PRO A 57 -7.68 13.26 -19.68
N GLY A 58 -6.89 12.26 -20.08
CA GLY A 58 -5.49 12.43 -20.52
C GLY A 58 -4.45 12.54 -19.39
N GLY A 59 -4.86 12.33 -18.13
CA GLY A 59 -3.93 12.13 -17.03
C GLY A 59 -3.53 10.65 -16.88
N PHE A 60 -2.57 10.35 -16.01
CA PHE A 60 -2.24 8.97 -15.64
C PHE A 60 -3.46 8.24 -15.05
N GLU A 61 -3.85 7.11 -15.65
CA GLU A 61 -5.02 6.31 -15.25
C GLU A 61 -4.65 5.01 -14.53
N GLY A 62 -3.37 4.65 -14.52
CA GLY A 62 -2.92 3.38 -13.99
C GLY A 62 -1.92 2.68 -14.88
N VAL A 63 -1.58 1.45 -14.47
CA VAL A 63 -0.82 0.45 -15.23
C VAL A 63 -1.70 -0.76 -15.53
#